data_AF-A0A1C5LLE7-F1
#
_entry.id   AF-A0A1C5LLE7-F1
#
_cell.length_a   1.000
_cell.length_b   1.000
_cell.length_c   1.000
_cell.angle_alpha   90.00
_cell.angle_beta   90.00
_cell.angle_gamma   90.00
#
_symmetry.space_group_name_H-M   'P 1'
#
loop_
_entity.id
_entity.type
_entity.pdbx_description
1 polymer ?
#
loop_
_entity_poly.entity_id
_entity_poly.type
_entity_poly.pdbx_seq_one_letter_code
_entity_poly.pdbx_strand_id
1 'polypeptide(L)'
;MKKFKKMLPYLIINAIVFYLTPFMIKDTGSGMLILLIGFPVICFIVALIYGIKNSFNWIYSLLVMLLFVPTIFIFYNESATIYILAYGIISAFGNFLGDNKTGI
;
A
#
# COMPACT_ATOMS: atom_id res chain seq x y z
N MET A 1 -14.72 -15.57 1.77
CA MET A 1 -14.87 -14.67 2.95
C MET A 1 -13.70 -14.72 3.94
N LYS A 2 -13.23 -15.89 4.41
CA LYS A 2 -12.14 -15.97 5.41
C LYS A 2 -10.83 -15.28 4.98
N LYS A 3 -10.39 -15.45 3.72
CA LYS A 3 -9.18 -14.77 3.18
C LYS A 3 -9.30 -13.24 3.16
N PHE A 4 -10.47 -12.70 2.81
CA PHE A 4 -10.70 -11.25 2.79
C PHE A 4 -10.63 -10.64 4.19
N LYS A 5 -11.24 -11.30 5.19
CA LYS A 5 -11.16 -10.86 6.59
C LYS A 5 -9.71 -10.77 7.10
N LYS A 6 -8.82 -11.65 6.62
CA LYS A 6 -7.40 -11.64 6.97
C LYS A 6 -6.62 -10.47 6.33
N MET A 7 -7.05 -9.97 5.17
CA MET A 7 -6.45 -8.80 4.52
C MET A 7 -6.83 -7.49 5.21
N LEU A 8 -8.03 -7.45 5.82
CA LEU A 8 -8.65 -6.22 6.29
C LEU A 8 -7.76 -5.37 7.22
N PRO A 9 -7.06 -5.93 8.23
CA PRO A 9 -6.20 -5.11 9.09
C PRO A 9 -5.07 -4.41 8.32
N TYR A 10 -4.47 -5.09 7.34
CA TYR A 10 -3.38 -4.57 6.52
C TYR A 10 -3.88 -3.49 5.54
N LEU A 11 -5.07 -3.69 4.99
CA LEU A 11 -5.74 -2.69 4.15
C LEU A 11 -6.13 -1.45 4.96
N ILE A 12 -6.59 -1.63 6.20
CA ILE A 12 -6.88 -0.52 7.13
C ILE A 12 -5.61 0.28 7.42
N ILE A 13 -4.46 -0.37 7.65
CA ILE A 13 -3.19 0.33 7.87
C ILE A 13 -2.83 1.19 6.64
N ASN A 14 -2.89 0.62 5.42
CA ASN A 14 -2.63 1.38 4.20
C ASN A 14 -3.62 2.54 4.03
N ALA A 15 -4.91 2.32 4.31
CA ALA A 15 -5.92 3.38 4.24
C ALA A 15 -5.63 4.51 5.25
N ILE A 16 -5.33 4.18 6.50
CA ILE A 16 -4.96 5.18 7.51
C ILE A 16 -3.76 6.00 7.03
N VAL A 17 -2.73 5.33 6.52
CA VAL A 17 -1.51 5.98 6.04
C VAL A 17 -1.81 6.88 4.84
N PHE A 18 -2.51 6.39 3.83
CA PHE A 18 -2.83 7.14 2.62
C PHE A 18 -3.72 8.36 2.87
N TYR A 19 -4.59 8.32 3.89
CA TYR A 19 -5.56 9.40 4.14
C TYR A 19 -5.15 10.33 5.28
N LEU A 20 -4.30 9.91 6.22
CA LEU A 20 -3.86 10.77 7.32
C LEU A 20 -2.52 11.45 7.08
N THR A 21 -1.56 10.80 6.43
CA THR A 21 -0.25 11.42 6.16
C THR A 21 -0.29 12.63 5.22
N PRO A 22 -1.25 12.80 4.28
CA PRO A 22 -1.32 14.02 3.47
C PRO A 22 -1.45 15.29 4.30
N PHE A 23 -2.05 15.22 5.49
CA PHE A 23 -2.15 16.37 6.41
C PHE A 23 -0.79 16.84 6.97
N MET A 24 0.27 16.05 6.79
CA MET A 24 1.64 16.43 7.18
C MET A 24 2.41 17.14 6.06
N ILE A 25 1.84 17.24 4.85
CA ILE A 25 2.47 17.89 3.69
C ILE A 25 2.38 19.41 3.89
N LYS A 26 3.54 20.07 3.96
CA LYS A 26 3.66 21.53 4.14
C LYS A 26 4.08 22.25 2.85
N ASP A 27 4.84 21.54 2.02
CA ASP A 27 5.40 22.02 0.78
C ASP A 27 5.60 20.85 -0.20
N THR A 28 5.95 21.17 -1.45
CA THR A 28 6.18 20.17 -2.49
C THR A 28 7.25 19.16 -2.12
N GLY A 29 8.33 19.58 -1.45
CA GLY A 29 9.41 18.69 -1.03
C GLY A 29 8.91 17.63 -0.05
N SER A 30 8.16 18.05 0.98
CA SER A 30 7.55 17.14 1.95
C SER A 30 6.55 16.16 1.30
N GLY A 31 5.77 16.63 0.33
CA GLY A 31 4.85 15.79 -0.44
C GLY A 31 5.58 14.73 -1.27
N MET A 32 6.66 15.13 -1.96
CA MET A 32 7.48 14.20 -2.75
C MET A 32 8.19 13.18 -1.86
N LEU A 33 8.68 13.55 -0.67
CA LEU A 33 9.27 12.60 0.27
C LEU A 33 8.25 11.54 0.72
N ILE A 34 7.01 11.94 1.00
CA ILE A 34 5.95 11.00 1.38
C ILE A 34 5.59 10.08 0.22
N LEU A 35 5.40 10.62 -0.99
CA LEU A 35 5.01 9.85 -2.18
C LEU A 35 6.13 8.91 -2.67
N LEU A 36 7.38 9.36 -2.66
CA LEU A 36 8.50 8.59 -3.23
C LEU A 36 9.17 7.64 -2.24
N ILE A 37 9.07 7.90 -0.93
CA ILE A 37 9.77 7.11 0.08
C ILE A 37 8.78 6.59 1.12
N GLY A 38 8.00 7.48 1.75
CA GLY A 38 7.09 7.11 2.83
C GLY A 38 6.10 6.01 2.45
N PHE A 39 5.27 6.27 1.44
CA PHE A 39 4.27 5.30 0.96
C PHE A 39 4.90 4.02 0.40
N PRO A 40 5.91 4.07 -0.49
CA PRO A 40 6.62 2.87 -0.95
C PRO A 40 7.09 1.97 0.19
N VAL A 41 7.76 2.53 1.20
CA VAL A 41 8.28 1.75 2.34
C VAL A 41 7.15 1.12 3.14
N ILE A 42 6.09 1.89 3.44
CA ILE A 42 4.95 1.37 4.21
C ILE A 42 4.20 0.28 3.43
N CYS A 43 3.89 0.52 2.15
CA CYS A 43 3.24 -0.46 1.30
C CYS A 43 4.04 -1.76 1.23
N PHE A 44 5.37 -1.66 1.08
CA PHE A 44 6.25 -2.82 1.07
C PHE A 44 6.22 -3.59 2.40
N ILE A 45 6.43 -2.91 3.53
CA ILE A 45 6.50 -3.55 4.86
C ILE A 45 5.16 -4.21 5.20
N VAL A 46 4.05 -3.51 5.00
CA VAL A 46 2.71 -4.05 5.32
C VAL A 46 2.39 -5.24 4.43
N ALA A 47 2.73 -5.17 3.14
CA ALA A 47 2.56 -6.28 2.22
C ALA A 47 3.44 -7.49 2.56
N LEU A 48 4.69 -7.26 2.95
CA LEU A 48 5.63 -8.29 3.40
C LEU A 48 5.07 -9.04 4.60
N ILE A 49 4.61 -8.32 5.63
CA ILE A 49 4.00 -8.93 6.82
C ILE A 49 2.72 -9.68 6.44
N TYR A 50 1.90 -9.13 5.54
CA TYR A 50 0.72 -9.82 5.03
C TYR A 50 1.09 -11.16 4.37
N GLY A 51 2.10 -11.17 3.48
CA GLY A 51 2.58 -12.37 2.80
C GLY A 51 3.06 -13.43 3.77
N ILE A 52 3.87 -13.04 4.77
CA ILE A 52 4.38 -13.95 5.82
C ILE A 52 3.25 -14.66 6.56
N LYS A 53 2.14 -13.96 6.82
CA LYS A 53 1.04 -14.47 7.66
C LYS A 53 -0.09 -15.15 6.88
N ASN A 54 -0.21 -14.88 5.58
CA ASN A 54 -1.41 -15.24 4.80
C ASN A 54 -1.12 -15.84 3.43
N SER A 55 0.15 -16.02 3.09
CA SER A 55 0.64 -16.36 1.75
C SER A 55 0.32 -15.30 0.71
N PHE A 56 1.00 -15.43 -0.42
CA PHE A 56 0.84 -14.52 -1.54
C PHE A 56 -0.62 -14.40 -2.00
N ASN A 57 -1.04 -13.15 -2.31
CA ASN A 57 -2.37 -12.90 -2.88
C ASN A 57 -2.42 -11.61 -3.72
N TRP A 58 -2.59 -11.75 -5.03
CA TRP A 58 -2.73 -10.62 -5.95
C TRP A 58 -3.91 -9.67 -5.63
N ILE A 59 -5.01 -10.19 -5.09
CA ILE A 59 -6.19 -9.37 -4.76
C ILE A 59 -5.84 -8.34 -3.68
N TYR A 60 -4.97 -8.69 -2.73
CA TYR A 60 -4.52 -7.73 -1.72
C TYR A 60 -3.83 -6.52 -2.38
N SER A 61 -2.93 -6.75 -3.33
CA SER A 61 -2.21 -5.68 -4.03
C SER A 61 -3.14 -4.84 -4.90
N LEU A 62 -4.13 -5.45 -5.57
CA LEU A 62 -5.17 -4.71 -6.30
C LEU A 62 -6.00 -3.82 -5.37
N LEU A 63 -6.31 -4.27 -4.15
CA LEU A 63 -7.03 -3.47 -3.17
C LEU A 63 -6.17 -2.31 -2.64
N VAL A 64 -4.86 -2.49 -2.47
CA VAL A 64 -3.94 -1.38 -2.15
C VAL A 64 -3.97 -0.31 -3.25
N MET A 65 -3.96 -0.71 -4.52
CA MET A 65 -4.10 0.23 -5.64
C MET A 65 -5.43 1.00 -5.55
N LEU A 66 -6.53 0.27 -5.36
CA LEU A 66 -7.86 0.86 -5.29
C LEU A 66 -8.00 1.83 -4.11
N LEU A 67 -7.38 1.54 -2.97
CA LEU A 67 -7.38 2.43 -1.80
C LEU A 67 -6.69 3.77 -2.06
N PHE A 68 -5.68 3.80 -2.93
CA PHE A 68 -4.96 5.02 -3.28
C PHE A 68 -5.72 5.89 -4.30
N VAL A 69 -6.57 5.31 -5.16
CA VAL A 69 -7.27 6.07 -6.22
C VAL A 69 -8.03 7.30 -5.69
N PRO A 70 -8.85 7.22 -4.62
CA PRO A 70 -9.59 8.39 -4.15
C PRO A 70 -8.69 9.48 -3.57
N THR A 71 -7.51 9.14 -3.04
CA THR A 71 -6.61 10.15 -2.46
C THR A 71 -6.08 11.11 -3.51
N ILE A 72 -6.02 10.68 -4.78
CA ILE A 72 -5.62 11.54 -5.89
C ILE A 72 -6.58 12.71 -6.04
N PHE A 73 -7.88 12.48 -5.93
CA PHE A 73 -8.90 13.52 -6.08
C PHE A 73 -9.07 14.38 -4.82
N ILE A 74 -8.70 13.85 -3.65
CA ILE A 74 -8.88 14.53 -2.36
C ILE A 74 -7.64 15.36 -2.00
N PHE A 75 -6.43 14.84 -2.25
CA PHE A 75 -5.18 15.39 -1.71
C PHE A 75 -4.11 15.69 -2.76
N TYR A 76 -4.18 15.09 -3.95
CA TYR A 76 -3.14 15.21 -4.98
C TYR A 76 -3.70 15.75 -6.30
N ASN A 77 -2.94 15.61 -7.38
CA ASN A 77 -3.33 15.99 -8.73
C ASN A 77 -3.13 14.80 -9.69
N GLU A 78 -3.48 15.00 -10.97
CA GLU A 78 -3.42 13.93 -11.99
C GLU A 78 -2.04 13.30 -12.16
N SER A 79 -0.94 14.02 -11.90
CA SER A 79 0.40 13.44 -12.03
C SER A 79 0.68 12.36 -10.99
N ALA A 80 -0.10 12.29 -9.91
CA ALA A 80 0.02 11.25 -8.88
C ALA A 80 -0.58 9.90 -9.31
N THR A 81 -1.26 9.81 -10.45
CA THR A 81 -1.84 8.56 -10.97
C THR A 81 -0.82 7.46 -11.20
N ILE A 82 0.43 7.81 -11.54
CA ILE A 82 1.53 6.84 -11.69
C ILE A 82 1.80 6.04 -10.41
N TYR A 83 1.52 6.63 -9.24
CA TYR A 83 1.74 5.98 -7.96
C TYR A 83 0.73 4.87 -7.67
N ILE A 84 -0.43 4.84 -8.35
CA ILE A 84 -1.37 3.72 -8.26
C ILE A 84 -0.66 2.43 -8.67
N LEU A 85 -0.02 2.43 -9.84
CA LEU A 85 0.72 1.27 -10.33
C LEU A 85 1.97 1.00 -9.49
N ALA A 86 2.71 2.05 -9.11
CA ALA A 86 3.92 1.90 -8.31
C ALA A 86 3.63 1.19 -6.97
N TYR A 87 2.65 1.66 -6.20
CA TYR A 87 2.31 1.07 -4.90
C TYR A 87 1.70 -0.32 -5.04
N GLY A 88 0.95 -0.57 -6.13
CA GLY A 88 0.47 -1.91 -6.48
C GLY A 88 1.62 -2.90 -6.71
N ILE A 89 2.61 -2.53 -7.51
CA ILE A 89 3.80 -3.35 -7.82
C ILE A 89 4.62 -3.58 -6.54
N ILE A 90 4.87 -2.54 -5.76
CA ILE A 90 5.62 -2.64 -4.50
C ILE A 90 4.91 -3.56 -3.51
N SER A 91 3.58 -3.43 -3.38
CA SER A 91 2.76 -4.30 -2.56
C SER A 91 2.81 -5.75 -3.06
N ALA A 92 2.70 -5.97 -4.37
CA ALA A 92 2.81 -7.31 -4.95
C ALA A 92 4.16 -7.95 -4.66
N PHE A 93 5.25 -7.18 -4.83
CA PHE A 93 6.60 -7.64 -4.55
C PHE A 93 6.81 -7.95 -3.07
N GLY A 94 6.39 -7.07 -2.15
CA GLY A 94 6.47 -7.32 -0.71
C GLY A 94 5.68 -8.56 -0.30
N ASN A 95 4.43 -8.68 -0.76
CA ASN A 95 3.59 -9.85 -0.49
C ASN A 95 4.21 -11.15 -1.04
N PHE A 96 4.80 -11.10 -2.24
CA PHE A 96 5.48 -12.24 -2.84
C PHE A 96 6.74 -12.65 -2.07
N LEU A 97 7.57 -11.69 -1.67
CA LEU A 97 8.74 -11.97 -0.83
C LEU A 97 8.36 -12.54 0.54
N GLY A 98 7.22 -12.13 1.07
CA GLY A 98 6.70 -12.65 2.32
C GLY A 98 6.11 -14.06 2.21
N ASP A 99 5.86 -14.56 0.99
CA ASP A 99 5.23 -15.86 0.76
C ASP A 99 6.17 -17.02 1.07
N ASN A 100 6.32 -17.30 2.37
CA ASN A 100 7.02 -18.48 2.83
C ASN A 100 6.13 -19.71 2.56
N LYS A 101 6.36 -20.36 1.43
CA LYS A 101 5.83 -21.71 1.13
C LYS A 101 6.42 -22.80 2.03
N THR A 102 7.41 -22.45 2.86
CA THR A 102 7.96 -23.34 3.88
C THR A 102 7.05 -23.31 5.10
N GLY A 103 6.12 -24.25 5.14
CA GLY A 103 5.52 -24.68 6.39
C GLY A 103 6.62 -25.17 7.33
N ILE A 104 6.96 -24.33 8.30
CA ILE A 104 7.29 -24.79 9.65
C ILE A 104 5.99 -24.67 10.44
#